data_AF-A0A7Y5MRR3-F1
#
_entry.id   AF-A0A7Y5MRR3-F1
#
_cell.length_a   1.000
_cell.length_b   1.000
_cell.length_c   1.000
_cell.angle_alpha   90.00
_cell.angle_beta   90.00
_cell.angle_gamma   90.00
#
_symmetry.space_group_name_H-M   'P 1'
#
loop_
_entity.id
_entity.type
_entity.pdbx_description
1 polymer ?
#
loop_
_entity_poly.entity_id
_entity_poly.type
_entity_poly.pdbx_seq_one_letter_code
_entity_poly.pdbx_strand_id
1 'polypeptide(L)'
;MENTEKSLFHLDKAVGFGFNDSKRIKEHDALAFVRVQPQFETFEQNGFRLAPQLAEPKADDLLSTTPNLLDQLKRLGELRERGLLTEDEFASQKKKLLG
;
A
#
# COMPACT_ATOMS: atom_id res chain seq x y z
N MET A 1 -1.89 10.77 17.65
CA MET A 1 -3.14 9.99 17.63
C MET A 1 -2.80 8.57 17.25
N GLU A 2 -3.26 7.61 18.04
CA GLU A 2 -2.98 6.18 17.83
C GLU A 2 -3.61 5.72 16.51
N ASN A 3 -2.81 5.12 15.61
CA ASN A 3 -3.25 4.74 14.27
C ASN A 3 -3.61 3.24 14.23
N THR A 4 -4.86 2.93 14.53
CA THR A 4 -5.40 1.56 14.47
C THR A 4 -5.24 0.94 13.08
N GLU A 5 -5.52 1.69 12.01
CA GLU A 5 -5.39 1.21 10.63
C GLU A 5 -3.96 0.75 10.33
N LYS A 6 -2.94 1.54 10.72
CA LYS A 6 -1.52 1.16 10.53
C LYS A 6 -1.15 -0.08 11.34
N SER A 7 -1.72 -0.22 12.53
CA SER A 7 -1.45 -1.36 13.41
C SER A 7 -2.00 -2.67 12.83
N LEU A 8 -3.24 -2.64 12.33
CA LEU A 8 -3.85 -3.78 11.64
C LEU A 8 -3.10 -4.12 10.34
N PHE A 9 -2.67 -3.11 9.57
CA PHE A 9 -1.86 -3.31 8.38
C PHE A 9 -0.53 -4.03 8.68
N HIS A 10 0.19 -3.60 9.72
CA HIS A 10 1.45 -4.25 10.09
C HIS A 10 1.25 -5.66 10.67
N LEU A 11 0.16 -5.90 11.40
CA LEU A 11 -0.21 -7.24 11.86
C LEU A 11 -0.52 -8.18 10.69
N ASP A 12 -1.30 -7.73 9.71
CA ASP A 12 -1.56 -8.52 8.49
C ASP A 12 -0.26 -8.87 7.75
N LYS A 13 0.65 -7.90 7.59
CA LYS A 13 1.96 -8.14 6.98
C LYS A 13 2.79 -9.14 7.78
N ALA A 14 2.83 -9.01 9.11
CA ALA A 14 3.54 -9.94 9.97
C ALA A 14 3.01 -11.37 9.77
N VAL A 15 1.69 -11.55 9.80
CA VAL A 15 1.05 -12.85 9.61
C VAL A 15 1.31 -13.39 8.20
N GLY A 16 1.27 -12.53 7.17
CA GLY A 16 1.65 -12.85 5.80
C GLY A 16 3.12 -13.26 5.64
N PHE A 17 4.02 -12.77 6.50
CA PHE A 17 5.42 -13.18 6.56
C PHE A 17 5.68 -14.39 7.47
N GLY A 18 4.62 -15.02 8.00
CA GLY A 18 4.72 -16.25 8.81
C GLY A 18 4.65 -16.04 10.31
N PHE A 19 4.32 -14.85 10.79
CA PHE A 19 3.99 -14.63 12.20
C PHE A 19 2.72 -15.43 12.56
N ASN A 20 2.84 -16.38 13.46
CA ASN A 20 1.78 -17.32 13.83
C ASN A 20 1.40 -17.26 15.32
N ASP A 21 1.96 -16.30 16.06
CA ASP A 21 1.68 -16.13 17.49
C ASP A 21 0.40 -15.29 17.70
N SER A 22 -0.74 -15.95 17.45
CA SER A 22 -2.07 -15.40 17.69
C SER A 22 -2.28 -14.99 19.15
N LYS A 23 -1.62 -15.68 20.09
CA LYS A 23 -1.72 -15.39 21.52
C LYS A 23 -1.15 -14.00 21.81
N ARG A 24 0.01 -13.68 21.24
CA ARG A 24 0.60 -12.35 21.34
C ARG A 24 -0.28 -11.26 20.75
N ILE A 25 -1.02 -11.52 19.67
CA ILE A 25 -1.95 -10.52 19.11
C ILE A 25 -3.11 -10.24 20.08
N LYS A 26 -3.61 -11.28 20.75
CA LYS A 26 -4.77 -11.20 21.65
C LYS A 26 -4.46 -10.72 23.06
N GLU A 27 -3.23 -10.87 23.53
CA GLU A 27 -2.88 -10.63 24.93
C GLU A 27 -1.95 -9.44 25.13
N HIS A 28 -1.12 -9.10 24.15
CA HIS A 28 -0.06 -8.13 24.35
C HIS A 28 -0.61 -6.70 24.59
N ASP A 29 -0.15 -6.06 25.65
CA ASP A 29 -0.63 -4.74 26.09
C ASP A 29 -0.49 -3.65 25.02
N ALA A 30 0.62 -3.66 24.27
CA ALA A 30 0.81 -2.74 23.15
C ALA A 30 -0.27 -2.83 22.06
N LEU A 31 -1.04 -3.92 22.01
CA LEU A 31 -2.16 -4.12 21.07
C LEU A 31 -3.52 -3.99 21.75
N ALA A 32 -3.57 -3.61 23.04
CA ALA A 32 -4.82 -3.42 23.77
C ALA A 32 -5.75 -2.43 23.07
N PHE A 33 -5.22 -1.31 22.57
CA PHE A 33 -6.02 -0.30 21.85
C PHE A 33 -6.62 -0.84 20.55
N VAL A 34 -5.99 -1.82 19.90
CA VAL A 34 -6.50 -2.44 18.67
C VAL A 34 -7.68 -3.36 19.00
N ARG A 35 -7.62 -4.09 20.13
CA ARG A 35 -8.64 -5.05 20.57
C ARG A 35 -9.99 -4.42 20.92
N VAL A 36 -10.00 -3.14 21.31
CA VAL A 36 -11.24 -2.40 21.64
C VAL A 36 -12.02 -2.00 20.39
N GLN A 37 -11.39 -2.10 19.21
CA GLN A 37 -11.94 -1.57 17.97
C GLN A 37 -12.86 -2.60 17.31
N PRO A 38 -14.04 -2.22 16.80
CA PRO A 38 -15.01 -3.16 16.20
C PRO A 38 -14.41 -3.99 15.05
N GLN A 39 -13.50 -3.38 14.28
CA GLN A 39 -12.78 -4.02 13.17
C GLN A 39 -11.85 -5.17 13.60
N PHE A 40 -11.43 -5.22 14.86
CA PHE A 40 -10.56 -6.30 15.35
C PHE A 40 -11.29 -7.65 15.37
N GLU A 41 -12.59 -7.67 15.67
CA GLU A 41 -13.39 -8.89 15.68
C GLU A 41 -13.42 -9.55 14.29
N THR A 42 -13.64 -8.75 13.24
CA THR A 42 -13.59 -9.22 11.85
C THR A 42 -12.17 -9.64 11.44
N PHE A 43 -11.15 -8.92 11.91
CA PHE A 43 -9.75 -9.24 11.65
C PHE A 43 -9.35 -10.59 12.28
N GLU A 44 -9.79 -10.87 13.50
CA GLU A 44 -9.58 -12.15 14.19
C GLU A 44 -10.29 -13.30 13.47
N GLN A 45 -11.56 -13.11 13.07
CA GLN A 45 -12.34 -14.11 12.32
C GLN A 45 -11.69 -14.45 10.97
N ASN A 46 -11.03 -13.48 10.33
CA ASN A 46 -10.27 -13.67 9.10
C ASN A 46 -8.84 -14.23 9.34
N GLY A 47 -8.53 -14.70 10.54
CA GLY A 47 -7.23 -15.29 10.87
C GLY A 47 -6.10 -14.27 10.94
N PHE A 48 -6.39 -13.07 11.45
CA PHE A 48 -5.46 -11.93 11.49
C PHE A 48 -4.96 -11.53 10.10
N ARG A 49 -5.82 -11.72 9.11
CA ARG A 49 -5.63 -11.22 7.76
C ARG A 49 -6.63 -10.14 7.50
N LEU A 50 -6.15 -9.02 6.95
CA LEU A 50 -7.06 -8.07 6.37
C LEU A 50 -7.64 -8.80 5.15
N ALA A 51 -8.96 -9.00 5.13
CA ALA A 51 -9.62 -9.34 3.89
C ALA A 51 -9.13 -8.35 2.83
N PRO A 52 -9.02 -8.73 1.55
CA PRO A 52 -8.98 -7.75 0.49
C PRO A 52 -10.32 -7.03 0.54
N GLN A 53 -10.41 -6.06 1.45
CA GLN A 53 -11.14 -4.84 1.21
C GLN A 53 -10.67 -4.48 -0.18
N LEU A 54 -11.60 -4.43 -1.13
CA LEU A 54 -11.41 -3.67 -2.35
C LEU A 54 -10.99 -2.29 -1.86
N ALA A 55 -9.69 -2.15 -1.65
CA ALA A 55 -9.08 -0.93 -1.26
C ALA A 55 -9.37 -0.08 -2.47
N GLU A 56 -10.29 0.86 -2.34
CA GLU A 56 -10.09 2.10 -3.07
C GLU A 56 -8.62 2.44 -2.86
N PRO A 57 -7.84 2.55 -3.93
CA PRO A 57 -6.40 2.65 -3.81
C PRO A 57 -6.11 3.91 -3.01
N LYS A 58 -5.81 3.78 -1.72
CA LYS A 58 -5.08 4.80 -0.97
C LYS A 58 -3.68 4.79 -1.56
N ALA A 59 -3.56 5.46 -2.71
CA ALA A 59 -2.35 5.78 -3.43
C ALA A 59 -1.57 6.91 -2.74
N ASP A 60 -1.71 7.05 -1.43
CA ASP A 60 -1.18 8.15 -0.64
C ASP A 60 -0.29 7.57 0.46
N ASP A 61 0.99 7.35 0.16
CA ASP A 61 2.12 7.76 1.04
C ASP A 61 3.49 7.23 0.62
N LEU A 62 3.61 6.32 -0.37
CA LEU A 62 4.94 5.90 -0.85
C LEU A 62 5.50 6.78 -1.98
N LEU A 63 4.73 7.76 -2.46
CA LEU A 63 5.10 8.67 -3.56
C LEU A 63 4.85 10.16 -3.23
N SER A 64 4.37 10.46 -2.03
CA SER A 64 3.82 11.77 -1.64
C SER A 64 4.86 12.88 -1.39
N THR A 65 6.01 12.84 -2.06
CA THR A 65 6.90 14.02 -2.17
C THR A 65 7.32 14.38 -3.59
N THR A 66 6.88 13.67 -4.63
CA THR A 66 7.03 14.12 -6.04
C THR A 66 5.83 13.73 -6.91
N PRO A 67 4.63 14.30 -6.68
CA PRO A 67 3.38 13.93 -7.37
C PRO A 67 3.27 14.51 -8.80
N ASN A 68 4.35 14.51 -9.59
CA ASN A 68 4.28 15.04 -10.94
C ASN A 68 5.20 14.31 -11.91
N LEU A 69 6.49 14.19 -11.57
CA LEU A 69 7.46 13.57 -12.48
C LEU A 69 7.18 12.08 -12.72
N LEU A 70 6.87 11.32 -11.67
CA LEU A 70 6.63 9.90 -11.80
C LEU A 70 5.36 9.59 -12.62
N ASP A 71 4.30 10.37 -12.42
CA ASP A 71 3.06 10.21 -13.18
C ASP A 71 3.24 10.57 -14.65
N GLN A 72 4.02 11.61 -14.95
CA GLN A 72 4.37 11.95 -16.32
C GLN A 72 5.21 10.85 -16.99
N LEU A 73 6.19 10.28 -16.29
CA LEU A 73 6.99 9.15 -16.78
C LEU A 73 6.14 7.91 -17.04
N LYS A 74 5.17 7.63 -16.16
CA LYS A 74 4.24 6.51 -16.32
C LYS A 74 3.37 6.69 -17.58
N ARG A 75 2.80 7.88 -17.78
CA ARG A 75 2.01 8.20 -18.99
C ARG A 75 2.83 8.06 -20.27
N LEU A 76 4.09 8.50 -20.27
CA LEU A 76 4.98 8.31 -21.42
C LEU A 76 5.22 6.82 -21.72
N GLY A 77 5.42 6.00 -20.69
CA GLY A 77 5.58 4.55 -20.84
C GLY A 77 4.33 3.89 -21.45
N GLU A 78 3.14 4.26 -20.97
CA GLU A 78 1.87 3.76 -21.48
C GLU A 78 1.64 4.15 -22.95
N LEU A 79 1.99 5.38 -23.36
CA LEU A 79 1.86 5.83 -24.75
C LEU A 79 2.78 5.04 -25.69
N ARG A 80 4.01 4.73 -25.28
CA ARG A 80 4.94 3.88 -26.03
C ARG A 80 4.43 2.44 -26.12
N GLU A 81 3.97 1.85 -25.01
CA GLU A 81 3.43 0.48 -24.99
C GLU A 81 2.19 0.31 -25.87
N ARG A 82 1.41 1.37 -26.02
CA ARG A 82 0.25 1.41 -26.94
C ARG A 82 0.65 1.68 -28.40
N GLY A 83 1.94 1.88 -28.70
CA GLY A 83 2.43 2.22 -30.03
C GLY A 83 2.06 3.62 -30.50
N LEU A 84 1.67 4.52 -29.58
CA LEU A 84 1.34 5.92 -29.87
C LEU A 84 2.58 6.83 -29.90
N LEU A 85 3.72 6.32 -29.43
CA LEU A 85 5.02 6.96 -29.51
C LEU A 85 6.04 5.96 -30.05
N THR A 86 6.89 6.44 -30.95
CA THR A 86 8.11 5.72 -31.34
C THR A 86 9.16 5.81 -30.22
N GLU A 87 10.14 4.89 -30.23
CA GLU A 87 11.21 4.86 -29.23
C GLU A 87 11.99 6.20 -29.18
N ASP A 88 12.21 6.84 -30.33
CA ASP A 88 12.91 8.13 -30.42
C ASP A 88 12.12 9.28 -29.78
N GLU A 89 10.79 9.27 -29.95
CA GLU A 89 9.90 10.26 -29.35
C GLU A 89 9.79 10.08 -27.83
N PHE A 90 9.69 8.83 -27.37
CA PHE A 90 9.72 8.50 -25.95
C PHE A 90 11.02 8.96 -25.29
N ALA A 91 12.17 8.66 -25.91
CA ALA A 91 13.48 9.05 -25.39
C ALA A 91 13.64 10.58 -25.31
N SER A 92 13.16 11.30 -26.32
CA SER A 92 13.20 12.77 -26.36
C SER A 92 12.33 13.40 -25.26
N GLN A 93 11.11 12.88 -25.06
CA GLN A 93 10.21 13.38 -24.02
C GLN A 93 10.70 13.02 -22.62
N LYS A 94 11.17 11.79 -22.40
CA LYS A 94 11.77 11.36 -21.13
C LYS A 94 12.98 12.21 -20.75
N LYS A 95 13.86 12.52 -21.71
CA LYS A 95 15.03 13.38 -21.49
C LYS A 95 14.62 14.81 -21.12
N LYS A 96 13.55 15.35 -21.73
CA LYS A 96 13.01 16.68 -21.40
C LYS A 96 12.42 16.75 -19.99
N LEU A 97 11.88 15.64 -19.48
CA LEU A 97 11.34 15.55 -18.12
C LEU A 97 12.41 15.35 -17.04
N LEU A 98 13.57 14.80 -17.39
CA LEU A 98 14.69 14.53 -16.49
C LEU A 98 15.84 15.55 -16.61
N GLY A 99 15.71 16.52 -17.51
CA GLY A 99 16.78 17.41 -17.97
C GLY A 99 16.78 18.78 -17.30
#